data_AF-T1IGQ4-F1
#
_entry.id   AF-T1IGQ4-F1
#
_cell.length_a   1.000
_cell.length_b   1.000
_cell.length_c   1.000
_cell.angle_alpha   90.00
_cell.angle_beta   90.00
_cell.angle_gamma   90.00
#
_symmetry.space_group_name_H-M   'P 1'
#
loop_
_entity.id
_entity.type
_entity.pdbx_description
1 polymer ?
#
loop_
_entity_poly.entity_id
_entity_poly.type
_entity_poly.pdbx_seq_one_letter_code
_entity_poly.pdbx_strand_id
1 'polypeptide(L)'
;MQNFKSIGKIPVYGNKEFFLSENDYCLTDVFGGPTAAKSLDKFEAREDDVFVVSFPKTGTTWMQEIVYLIGSNLNFEAAKTISMMTRCPYMELIPNRVDVSTMPSPRFLKFHYGYSVLPQSIKAKNANIICPYRNPKDTLMSYYHFSKSEAIIGFNSDLETFVDYFVNDR
;
A
#
# COMPACT_ATOMS: atom_id res chain seq x y z
N MET A 1 5.14 -13.22 -14.05
CA MET A 1 4.17 -12.11 -14.16
C MET A 1 3.01 -12.50 -13.27
N GLN A 2 2.63 -11.66 -12.30
CA GLN A 2 1.47 -11.96 -11.45
C GLN A 2 0.21 -12.05 -12.31
N ASN A 3 -0.54 -13.15 -12.24
CA ASN A 3 -1.83 -13.23 -12.89
C ASN A 3 -2.88 -12.45 -12.08
N PHE A 4 -3.65 -11.64 -12.78
CA PHE A 4 -4.77 -10.90 -12.23
C PHE A 4 -6.04 -11.31 -12.97
N LYS A 5 -7.07 -11.68 -12.22
CA LYS A 5 -8.40 -11.96 -12.75
C LYS A 5 -9.29 -10.76 -12.49
N SER A 6 -9.76 -10.09 -13.55
CA SER A 6 -10.77 -9.04 -13.40
C SER A 6 -12.05 -9.64 -12.80
N ILE A 7 -12.57 -8.96 -11.78
CA ILE A 7 -13.90 -9.23 -11.20
C ILE A 7 -14.90 -8.13 -11.57
N GLY A 8 -14.51 -7.23 -12.47
CA GLY A 8 -15.33 -6.13 -12.95
C GLY A 8 -15.44 -4.99 -11.94
N LYS A 9 -16.54 -4.24 -12.04
CA LYS A 9 -16.81 -3.10 -11.17
C LYS A 9 -17.63 -3.52 -9.96
N ILE A 10 -17.26 -3.01 -8.80
CA ILE A 10 -18.05 -3.19 -7.59
C ILE A 10 -18.97 -1.97 -7.43
N PRO A 11 -20.31 -2.13 -7.41
CA PRO A 11 -21.26 -1.02 -7.43
C PRO A 11 -21.03 0.04 -6.35
N VAL A 12 -20.58 -0.38 -5.16
CA VAL A 12 -20.37 0.51 -4.02
C VAL A 12 -19.05 1.29 -4.08
N TYR A 13 -18.15 1.00 -5.03
CA TYR A 13 -16.84 1.67 -5.19
C TYR A 13 -16.73 2.49 -6.49
N GLY A 14 -17.88 2.88 -7.06
CA GLY A 14 -17.95 3.71 -8.25
C GLY A 14 -17.51 2.98 -9.52
N ASN A 15 -16.75 3.67 -10.37
CA ASN A 15 -16.46 3.20 -11.74
C ASN A 15 -15.16 2.39 -11.90
N LYS A 16 -14.48 2.05 -10.80
CA LYS A 16 -13.20 1.35 -10.83
C LYS A 16 -13.34 -0.11 -11.15
N GLU A 17 -12.33 -0.65 -11.81
CA GLU A 17 -12.20 -2.08 -12.03
C GLU A 17 -11.38 -2.71 -10.90
N PHE A 18 -11.88 -3.84 -10.42
CA PHE A 18 -11.26 -4.63 -9.37
C PHE A 18 -10.71 -5.94 -9.95
N PHE A 19 -9.63 -6.41 -9.34
CA PHE A 19 -8.89 -7.59 -9.78
C PHE A 19 -8.54 -8.44 -8.57
N LEU A 20 -8.65 -9.76 -8.72
CA LEU A 20 -8.07 -10.72 -7.79
C LEU A 20 -6.68 -11.11 -8.27
N SER A 21 -5.70 -11.03 -7.38
CA SER A 21 -4.37 -11.61 -7.60
C SER A 21 -4.43 -13.15 -7.55
N GLU A 22 -3.32 -13.83 -7.91
CA GLU A 22 -3.18 -15.29 -7.77
C GLU A 22 -3.43 -15.84 -6.37
N ASN A 23 -3.29 -15.00 -5.33
CA ASN A 23 -3.53 -15.38 -3.94
C ASN A 23 -4.78 -14.69 -3.38
N ASP A 24 -5.76 -14.41 -4.24
CA ASP A 24 -7.07 -13.86 -3.92
C ASP A 24 -7.09 -12.45 -3.28
N TYR A 25 -5.97 -11.72 -3.25
CA TYR A 25 -6.01 -10.29 -2.86
C TYR A 25 -6.84 -9.47 -3.85
N CYS A 26 -7.84 -8.74 -3.34
CA CYS A 26 -8.64 -7.78 -4.07
C CYS A 26 -7.91 -6.43 -4.21
N LEU A 27 -7.60 -6.05 -5.45
CA LEU A 27 -6.81 -4.87 -5.80
C LEU A 27 -7.52 -4.06 -6.88
N THR A 28 -7.26 -2.76 -6.94
CA THR A 28 -7.91 -1.86 -7.92
C THR A 28 -6.94 -1.41 -8.99
N ASP A 29 -7.46 -0.98 -10.14
CA ASP A 29 -6.66 -0.34 -11.20
C ASP A 29 -5.76 0.81 -10.70
N VAL A 30 -6.19 1.55 -9.67
CA VAL A 30 -5.44 2.66 -9.05
C VAL A 30 -4.49 2.20 -7.95
N PHE A 31 -4.88 1.18 -7.19
CA PHE A 31 -4.14 0.66 -6.04
C PHE A 31 -3.81 -0.81 -6.28
N GLY A 32 -2.62 -1.05 -6.83
CA GLY A 32 -2.08 -2.38 -6.85
C GLY A 32 -2.51 -3.31 -7.97
N GLY A 33 -3.40 -2.87 -8.85
CA GLY A 33 -3.85 -3.66 -9.97
C GLY A 33 -2.75 -3.96 -11.01
N PRO A 34 -3.12 -4.53 -12.15
CA PRO A 34 -2.18 -4.99 -13.17
C PRO A 34 -1.15 -3.94 -13.62
N THR A 35 -1.54 -2.67 -13.68
CA THR A 35 -0.65 -1.57 -14.06
C THR A 35 0.44 -1.32 -13.02
N ALA A 36 0.08 -1.34 -11.74
CA ALA A 36 1.04 -1.22 -10.64
C ALA A 36 1.99 -2.42 -10.63
N ALA A 37 1.47 -3.63 -10.76
CA ALA A 37 2.29 -4.83 -10.81
C ALA A 37 3.31 -4.81 -11.96
N LYS A 38 2.91 -4.41 -13.18
CA LYS A 38 3.82 -4.24 -14.33
C LYS A 38 4.92 -3.20 -14.07
N SER A 39 4.60 -2.11 -13.38
CA SER A 39 5.58 -1.10 -12.99
C SER A 39 6.58 -1.66 -11.98
N LEU A 40 6.08 -2.46 -11.04
CA LEU A 40 6.86 -3.08 -9.97
C LEU A 40 7.67 -4.30 -10.42
N ASP A 41 7.37 -4.93 -11.56
CA ASP A 41 8.20 -6.01 -12.13
C ASP A 41 9.65 -5.56 -12.39
N LYS A 42 9.88 -4.27 -12.61
CA LYS A 42 11.21 -3.67 -12.82
C LYS A 42 11.83 -3.12 -11.53
N PHE A 43 11.14 -3.24 -10.41
CA PHE A 43 11.64 -2.71 -9.15
C PHE A 43 12.75 -3.61 -8.60
N GLU A 44 13.93 -3.02 -8.41
CA GLU A 44 15.07 -3.68 -7.78
C GLU A 44 15.21 -3.21 -6.33
N ALA A 45 15.07 -4.15 -5.41
CA ALA A 45 15.33 -3.93 -3.99
C ALA A 45 16.83 -3.82 -3.71
N ARG A 46 17.19 -3.00 -2.73
CA ARG A 46 18.53 -2.88 -2.16
C ARG A 46 18.57 -3.58 -0.81
N GLU A 47 19.75 -4.01 -0.39
CA GLU A 47 19.94 -4.75 0.87
C GLU A 47 19.65 -3.90 2.11
N ASP A 48 19.80 -2.58 1.98
CA ASP A 48 19.56 -1.60 3.02
C ASP A 48 18.18 -0.92 2.91
N ASP A 49 17.32 -1.38 2.00
CA ASP A 49 15.95 -0.90 1.94
C ASP A 49 15.16 -1.33 3.19
N VAL A 50 14.26 -0.44 3.62
CA VAL A 50 13.30 -0.72 4.69
C VAL A 50 11.88 -0.57 4.15
N PHE A 51 11.11 -1.64 4.24
CA PHE A 51 9.77 -1.73 3.71
C PHE A 51 8.74 -1.71 4.84
N VAL A 52 7.83 -0.74 4.83
CA VAL A 52 6.63 -0.73 5.66
C VAL A 52 5.50 -1.38 4.86
N VAL A 53 5.21 -2.65 5.16
CA VAL A 53 4.18 -3.44 4.46
C VAL A 53 3.01 -3.62 5.41
N SER A 54 1.79 -3.23 5.04
CA SER A 54 0.66 -3.27 5.98
C SER A 54 -0.68 -3.30 5.29
N PHE A 55 -1.68 -3.92 5.91
CA PHE A 55 -3.06 -3.70 5.46
C PHE A 55 -3.45 -2.21 5.66
N PRO A 56 -4.26 -1.61 4.78
CA PRO A 56 -4.67 -0.22 4.94
C PRO A 56 -5.25 0.04 6.34
N LYS A 57 -4.89 1.19 6.93
CA LYS A 57 -5.43 1.68 8.21
C LYS A 57 -4.99 0.93 9.47
N THR A 58 -3.95 0.10 9.40
CA THR A 58 -3.33 -0.53 10.58
C THR A 58 -2.22 0.30 11.23
N GLY A 59 -2.06 1.57 10.85
CA GLY A 59 -1.06 2.48 11.44
C GLY A 59 0.15 2.78 10.54
N THR A 60 0.03 2.54 9.24
CA THR A 60 1.12 2.74 8.25
C THR A 60 1.76 4.12 8.32
N THR A 61 0.97 5.20 8.36
CA THR A 61 1.52 6.57 8.42
C THR A 61 2.38 6.79 9.66
N TRP A 62 1.95 6.26 10.81
CA TRP A 62 2.72 6.38 12.04
C TRP A 62 4.02 5.58 11.97
N MET A 63 3.94 4.36 11.43
CA MET A 63 5.12 3.50 11.25
C MET A 63 6.12 4.11 10.24
N GLN A 64 5.63 4.67 9.13
CA GLN A 64 6.49 5.37 8.15
C GLN A 64 7.28 6.49 8.81
N GLU A 65 6.66 7.27 9.70
CA GLU A 65 7.34 8.39 10.37
C GLU A 65 8.39 7.90 11.37
N ILE A 66 8.06 6.89 12.18
CA ILE A 66 9.00 6.29 13.14
C ILE A 66 10.22 5.74 12.41
N VAL A 67 9.99 4.93 11.37
CA VAL A 67 11.05 4.28 10.60
C VAL A 67 11.93 5.32 9.90
N TYR A 68 11.32 6.33 9.28
CA TYR A 68 12.06 7.41 8.64
C TYR A 68 12.93 8.18 9.64
N LEU A 69 12.38 8.59 10.79
CA LEU A 69 13.13 9.35 11.79
C LEU A 69 14.28 8.53 12.37
N ILE A 70 14.07 7.26 12.69
CA ILE A 70 15.15 6.38 13.16
C ILE A 70 16.23 6.24 12.09
N GLY A 71 15.85 5.92 10.85
CA GLY A 71 16.80 5.68 9.77
C GLY A 71 17.49 6.94 9.24
N SER A 72 16.94 8.13 9.50
CA SER A 72 17.54 9.43 9.13
C SER A 72 18.30 10.10 10.28
N ASN A 73 18.62 9.36 11.35
CA ASN A 73 19.29 9.87 12.54
C ASN A 73 18.56 11.08 13.17
N LEU A 74 17.25 10.93 13.32
CA LEU A 74 16.33 11.92 13.90
C LEU A 74 16.37 13.28 13.19
N ASN A 75 16.45 13.28 11.85
CA ASN A 75 16.39 14.50 11.06
C ASN A 75 14.94 15.06 11.00
N PHE A 76 14.52 15.72 12.08
CA PHE A 76 13.18 16.31 12.21
C PHE A 76 12.92 17.43 11.20
N GLU A 77 13.94 18.16 10.77
CA GLU A 77 13.76 19.24 9.80
C GLU A 77 13.40 18.69 8.42
N ALA A 78 14.07 17.63 7.96
CA ALA A 78 13.69 16.92 6.75
C ALA A 78 12.29 16.29 6.87
N ALA A 79 11.96 15.71 8.03
CA ALA A 79 10.66 15.09 8.26
C ALA A 79 9.47 16.09 8.17
N LYS A 80 9.69 17.34 8.63
CA LYS A 80 8.70 18.43 8.57
C LYS A 80 8.58 19.06 7.18
N THR A 81 9.70 19.20 6.48
CA THR A 81 9.76 19.97 5.22
C THR A 81 9.50 19.12 3.98
N ILE A 82 9.86 17.84 4.02
CA ILE A 82 9.69 16.92 2.89
C ILE A 82 8.45 16.07 3.13
N SER A 83 7.58 16.00 2.13
CA SER A 83 6.32 15.24 2.22
C SER A 83 6.57 13.76 2.50
N MET A 84 5.69 13.13 3.27
CA MET A 84 5.74 11.68 3.55
C MET A 84 5.77 10.85 2.27
N MET A 85 5.04 11.26 1.22
CA MET A 85 4.99 10.55 -0.06
C MET A 85 6.31 10.61 -0.84
N THR A 86 7.17 11.58 -0.53
CA THR A 86 8.52 11.70 -1.11
C THR A 86 9.55 10.94 -0.28
N ARG A 87 9.43 11.01 1.06
CA ARG A 87 10.34 10.33 2.00
C ARG A 87 10.14 8.82 2.05
N CYS A 88 8.87 8.41 2.06
CA CYS A 88 8.43 7.02 2.11
C CYS A 88 7.38 6.75 1.01
N PRO A 89 7.80 6.66 -0.27
CA PRO A 89 6.89 6.50 -1.41
C PRO A 89 5.96 5.30 -1.32
N TYR A 90 4.77 5.48 -1.88
CA TYR A 90 3.75 4.43 -1.99
C TYR A 90 3.91 3.71 -3.33
N MET A 91 4.47 2.51 -3.28
CA MET A 91 5.03 1.83 -4.45
C MET A 91 3.99 1.31 -5.44
N GLU A 92 2.80 0.95 -4.95
CA GLU A 92 1.71 0.39 -5.74
C GLU A 92 0.67 1.41 -6.20
N LEU A 93 0.93 2.70 -5.98
CA LEU A 93 0.08 3.80 -6.44
C LEU A 93 0.37 4.13 -7.91
N ILE A 94 -0.69 4.29 -8.72
CA ILE A 94 -0.56 4.69 -10.12
C ILE A 94 -1.21 6.06 -10.39
N PRO A 95 -0.52 6.99 -11.10
CA PRO A 95 0.89 6.91 -11.47
C PRO A 95 1.80 7.00 -10.23
N ASN A 96 2.94 6.32 -10.28
CA ASN A 96 3.94 6.45 -9.21
C ASN A 96 4.46 7.89 -9.22
N ARG A 97 4.44 8.53 -8.04
CA ARG A 97 4.78 9.96 -7.89
C ARG A 97 6.27 10.21 -7.75
N VAL A 98 7.06 9.16 -7.51
CA VAL A 98 8.49 9.26 -7.20
C VAL A 98 9.25 8.17 -7.95
N ASP A 99 10.33 8.56 -8.62
CA ASP A 99 11.29 7.61 -9.16
C ASP A 99 12.25 7.14 -8.06
N VAL A 100 11.91 6.03 -7.45
CA VAL A 100 12.66 5.42 -6.34
C VAL A 100 14.05 4.89 -6.73
N SER A 101 14.34 4.78 -8.03
CA SER A 101 15.67 4.38 -8.49
C SER A 101 16.73 5.46 -8.24
N THR A 102 16.29 6.72 -8.25
CA THR A 102 17.14 7.90 -8.03
C THR A 102 17.34 8.25 -6.55
N MET A 103 16.57 7.65 -5.65
CA MET A 103 16.65 7.94 -4.22
C MET A 103 17.97 7.45 -3.61
N PRO A 104 18.58 8.22 -2.69
CA PRO A 104 19.72 7.76 -1.92
C PRO A 104 19.32 6.59 -1.00
N SER A 105 20.30 5.77 -0.68
CA SER A 105 20.17 4.66 0.28
C SER A 105 20.48 5.15 1.71
N PRO A 106 19.83 4.59 2.75
CA PRO A 106 18.77 3.58 2.69
C PRO A 106 17.43 4.18 2.23
N ARG A 107 16.64 3.41 1.46
CA ARG A 107 15.29 3.84 1.04
C ARG A 107 14.24 3.32 2.01
N PHE A 108 13.29 4.18 2.33
CA PHE A 108 12.10 3.82 3.09
C PHE A 108 10.92 3.75 2.12
N LEU A 109 10.26 2.59 2.03
CA LEU A 109 9.24 2.34 1.02
C LEU A 109 8.00 1.73 1.66
N LYS A 110 6.81 1.99 1.12
CA LYS A 110 5.56 1.42 1.65
C LYS A 110 4.80 0.61 0.60
N PHE A 111 4.17 -0.45 1.07
CA PHE A 111 3.22 -1.30 0.32
C PHE A 111 1.99 -1.61 1.17
N HIS A 112 0.82 -1.76 0.53
CA HIS A 112 -0.35 -2.42 1.10
C HIS A 112 -0.57 -3.83 0.53
N TYR A 113 0.32 -4.28 -0.37
CA TYR A 113 0.39 -5.66 -0.84
C TYR A 113 0.59 -6.66 0.30
N GLY A 114 -0.08 -7.81 0.19
CA GLY A 114 0.25 -8.98 0.99
C GLY A 114 1.65 -9.50 0.65
N TYR A 115 2.28 -10.17 1.63
CA TYR A 115 3.66 -10.68 1.48
C TYR A 115 3.84 -11.57 0.24
N SER A 116 2.86 -12.41 -0.09
CA SER A 116 2.93 -13.32 -1.23
C SER A 116 2.97 -12.59 -2.57
N VAL A 117 2.36 -11.41 -2.68
CA VAL A 117 2.31 -10.59 -3.90
C VAL A 117 3.37 -9.48 -3.92
N LEU A 118 4.27 -9.39 -2.93
CA LEU A 118 5.41 -8.47 -3.01
C LEU A 118 6.36 -8.83 -4.16
N PRO A 119 7.05 -7.82 -4.77
CA PRO A 119 8.09 -8.04 -5.76
C PRO A 119 9.15 -9.06 -5.32
N GLN A 120 9.56 -9.93 -6.24
CA GLN A 120 10.49 -11.02 -5.93
C GLN A 120 11.87 -10.51 -5.51
N SER A 121 12.30 -9.35 -6.02
CA SER A 121 13.56 -8.71 -5.65
C SER A 121 13.63 -8.41 -4.14
N ILE A 122 12.53 -7.99 -3.52
CA ILE A 122 12.43 -7.75 -2.07
C ILE A 122 12.69 -9.04 -1.29
N LYS A 123 12.04 -10.14 -1.70
CA LYS A 123 12.19 -11.46 -1.07
C LYS A 123 13.60 -12.02 -1.25
N ALA A 124 14.18 -11.84 -2.43
CA ALA A 124 15.51 -12.33 -2.77
C ALA A 124 16.64 -11.60 -2.00
N LYS A 125 16.48 -10.30 -1.75
CA LYS A 125 17.47 -9.47 -1.05
C LYS A 125 17.41 -9.54 0.47
N ASN A 126 16.45 -10.28 1.03
CA ASN A 126 16.23 -10.39 2.48
C ASN A 126 16.16 -9.01 3.17
N ALA A 127 15.55 -8.03 2.49
CA ALA A 127 15.46 -6.67 2.98
C ALA A 127 14.54 -6.57 4.20
N ASN A 128 14.68 -5.50 5.00
CA ASN A 128 13.95 -5.35 6.24
C ASN A 128 12.48 -5.03 5.97
N ILE A 129 11.57 -5.89 6.44
CA ILE A 129 10.12 -5.70 6.32
C ILE A 129 9.53 -5.47 7.71
N ILE A 130 8.88 -4.32 7.89
CA ILE A 130 8.16 -3.95 9.10
C ILE A 130 6.67 -3.99 8.80
N CYS A 131 5.94 -4.83 9.55
CA CYS A 131 4.53 -5.07 9.30
C CYS A 131 3.66 -4.72 10.51
N PRO A 132 3.10 -3.50 10.57
CA PRO A 132 2.16 -3.13 11.62
C PRO A 132 0.80 -3.80 11.41
N TYR A 133 0.30 -4.42 12.47
CA TYR A 133 -1.03 -5.02 12.55
C TYR A 133 -1.88 -4.29 13.60
N ARG A 134 -3.20 -4.31 13.39
CA ARG A 134 -4.18 -3.68 14.29
C ARG A 134 -5.40 -4.59 14.40
N ASN A 135 -6.09 -4.54 15.54
CA ASN A 135 -7.35 -5.26 15.75
C ASN A 135 -8.30 -5.05 14.53
N PRO A 136 -8.83 -6.12 13.93
CA PRO A 136 -9.61 -6.02 12.69
C PRO A 136 -10.89 -5.19 12.84
N LYS A 137 -11.49 -5.15 14.04
CA LYS A 137 -12.69 -4.32 14.30
C LYS A 137 -12.37 -2.83 14.22
N ASP A 138 -11.25 -2.42 14.81
CA ASP A 138 -10.79 -1.02 14.75
C ASP A 138 -10.30 -0.64 13.36
N THR A 139 -9.62 -1.56 12.68
CA THR A 139 -9.16 -1.40 11.29
C THR A 139 -10.34 -1.19 10.36
N LEU A 140 -11.39 -2.01 10.48
CA LEU A 140 -12.63 -1.90 9.70
C LEU A 140 -13.25 -0.51 9.88
N MET A 141 -13.47 -0.07 11.13
CA MET A 141 -14.07 1.24 11.39
C MET A 141 -13.22 2.38 10.83
N SER A 142 -11.90 2.33 11.00
CA SER A 142 -10.99 3.32 10.43
C SER A 142 -11.01 3.32 8.90
N TYR A 143 -11.14 2.15 8.28
CA TYR A 143 -11.18 2.01 6.83
C TYR A 143 -12.50 2.44 6.24
N TYR A 144 -13.63 2.20 6.92
CA TYR A 144 -14.93 2.75 6.54
C TYR A 144 -14.89 4.27 6.43
N HIS A 145 -14.46 4.96 7.50
CA HIS A 145 -14.40 6.42 7.51
C HIS A 145 -13.43 6.98 6.46
N PHE A 146 -12.27 6.33 6.29
CA PHE A 146 -11.33 6.70 5.24
C PHE A 146 -11.91 6.51 3.83
N SER A 147 -12.64 5.42 3.60
CA SER A 147 -13.26 5.13 2.31
C SER A 147 -14.38 6.13 1.97
N LYS A 148 -15.09 6.65 2.99
CA LYS A 148 -16.07 7.72 2.84
C LYS A 148 -15.43 9.10 2.61
N SER A 149 -14.26 9.37 3.18
CA SER A 149 -13.58 10.67 3.04
C SER A 149 -12.79 10.79 1.75
N GLU A 150 -12.20 9.70 1.28
CA GLU A 150 -11.33 9.71 0.12
C GLU A 150 -12.09 9.47 -1.18
N ALA A 151 -12.29 10.54 -1.95
CA ALA A 151 -12.90 10.47 -3.27
C ALA A 151 -12.19 9.47 -4.22
N ILE A 152 -10.87 9.29 -4.04
CA ILE A 152 -10.11 8.32 -4.83
C ILE A 152 -10.54 6.88 -4.55
N ILE A 153 -11.08 6.54 -3.38
CA ILE A 153 -11.64 5.21 -3.13
C ILE A 153 -13.00 5.09 -3.81
N GLY A 154 -13.85 6.10 -3.63
CA GLY A 154 -15.17 6.16 -4.27
C GLY A 154 -16.22 5.26 -3.61
N PHE A 155 -16.02 4.92 -2.34
CA PHE A 155 -16.99 4.14 -1.58
C PHE A 155 -18.24 4.97 -1.27
N ASN A 156 -19.42 4.49 -1.66
CA ASN A 156 -20.66 5.24 -1.56
C ASN A 156 -21.84 4.44 -0.96
N SER A 157 -21.57 3.53 -0.02
CA SER A 157 -22.62 2.84 0.76
C SER A 157 -22.55 3.19 2.26
N ASP A 158 -23.30 2.45 3.06
CA ASP A 158 -23.36 2.50 4.52
C ASP A 158 -22.36 1.54 5.21
N LEU A 159 -22.36 1.58 6.55
CA LEU A 159 -21.46 0.76 7.37
C LEU A 159 -21.79 -0.72 7.30
N GLU A 160 -23.07 -1.10 7.28
CA GLU A 160 -23.48 -2.52 7.21
C GLU A 160 -22.96 -3.17 5.92
N THR A 161 -23.13 -2.46 4.80
CA THR A 161 -22.56 -2.88 3.52
C THR A 161 -21.04 -2.96 3.61
N PHE A 162 -20.37 -1.97 4.20
CA PHE A 162 -18.91 -1.99 4.33
C PHE A 162 -18.42 -3.21 5.15
N VAL A 163 -19.13 -3.55 6.23
CA VAL A 163 -18.82 -4.73 7.06
C VAL A 163 -18.98 -6.01 6.26
N ASP A 164 -20.07 -6.16 5.49
CA ASP A 164 -20.31 -7.34 4.66
C ASP A 164 -19.19 -7.53 3.63
N TYR A 165 -18.79 -6.46 2.94
CA TYR A 165 -17.69 -6.51 1.97
C TYR A 165 -16.34 -6.83 2.64
N PHE A 166 -16.03 -6.18 3.76
CA PHE A 166 -14.77 -6.39 4.49
C PHE A 166 -14.62 -7.82 5.03
N VAL A 167 -15.69 -8.42 5.57
CA VAL A 167 -15.64 -9.75 6.17
C VAL A 167 -15.61 -10.85 5.12
N ASN A 168 -16.28 -10.65 3.99
CA ASN A 168 -16.37 -11.66 2.92
C ASN A 168 -15.29 -11.50 1.84
N ASP A 169 -14.36 -10.56 1.99
CA ASP A 169 -13.29 -10.25 1.03
C ASP A 169 -13.85 -9.95 -0.38
N ARG A 170 -14.92 -9.14 -0.43
CA ARG A 170 -15.66 -8.79 -1.64
C ARG A 170 -15.36 -7.38 -2.16
#